data_AF-A0A6P0IZ64-F1
#
_entry.id   AF-A0A6P0IZ64-F1
#
_cell.length_a   1.000
_cell.length_b   1.000
_cell.length_c   1.000
_cell.angle_alpha   90.00
_cell.angle_beta   90.00
_cell.angle_gamma   90.00
#
_symmetry.space_group_name_H-M   'P 1'
#
loop_
_entity.id
_entity.type
_entity.pdbx_description
1 polymer ?
#
loop_
_entity_poly.entity_id
_entity_poly.type
_entity_poly.pdbx_seq_one_letter_code
_entity_poly.pdbx_strand_id
1 'polypeptide(L)'
;HPETLKLIEKTSLSFFNLLCCRSKILFAYDQARWCYRQTRGLYGKLEQEVKGFKELPRDPETRLEQLKQKLTEMPPKTFEYAGHLRDLEDHKTAIATNAANYDTWLKKIRESSLKDDNIEFLEDFLNQRTKLFQNQIQINLNYLKPGQQLFDQMLGSIRGIVETEQAQQEKRLERWIALVGTGLMFSSISSQAAGKPVESIIAQLYPKQSLNCPKAGFTPCLTYSVVFVLFHVGVGAIAALIVYRIINRRSK
;
A
#
# COMPACT_ATOMS: atom_id res chain seq x y z
N HIS A 1 46.54 8.51 22.63
CA HIS A 1 45.95 9.78 23.07
C HIS A 1 44.45 9.55 23.34
N PRO A 2 43.89 9.95 24.49
CA PRO A 2 42.49 9.71 24.85
C PRO A 2 41.49 10.35 23.87
N GLU A 3 41.87 11.48 23.25
CA GLU A 3 41.06 12.17 22.24
C GLU A 3 40.91 11.36 20.95
N THR A 4 41.98 10.69 20.50
CA THR A 4 41.96 9.77 19.34
C THR A 4 41.00 8.62 19.57
N LEU A 5 41.00 8.07 20.79
CA LEU A 5 40.14 6.94 21.15
C LEU A 5 38.65 7.33 21.13
N LYS A 6 38.33 8.50 21.69
CA LYS A 6 36.98 9.07 21.69
C LYS A 6 36.48 9.39 20.27
N LEU A 7 37.37 9.87 19.39
CA LEU A 7 37.04 10.14 18.00
C LEU A 7 36.76 8.85 17.21
N ILE A 8 37.56 7.79 17.43
CA ILE A 8 37.34 6.46 16.85
C ILE A 8 35.99 5.89 17.29
N GLU A 9 35.66 5.99 18.58
CA GLU A 9 34.39 5.49 19.13
C GLU A 9 33.18 6.23 18.53
N LYS A 10 33.19 7.57 18.51
CA LYS A 10 32.10 8.38 17.91
C LYS A 10 31.92 8.08 16.42
N THR A 11 33.02 7.95 15.69
CA THR A 11 33.01 7.75 14.24
C THR A 11 32.55 6.33 13.90
N SER A 12 33.06 5.31 14.58
CA SER A 12 32.62 3.91 14.39
C SER A 12 31.14 3.72 14.72
N LEU A 13 30.63 4.34 15.78
CA LEU A 13 29.19 4.34 16.10
C LEU A 13 28.36 5.00 14.99
N SER A 14 28.86 6.10 14.42
CA SER A 14 28.17 6.80 13.32
C SER A 14 28.10 5.94 12.06
N PHE A 15 29.20 5.26 11.71
CA PHE A 15 29.22 4.29 10.61
C PHE A 15 28.27 3.12 10.85
N PHE A 16 28.27 2.53 12.05
CA PHE A 16 27.37 1.43 12.39
C PHE A 16 25.90 1.83 12.21
N ASN A 17 25.52 3.00 12.73
CA ASN A 17 24.15 3.49 12.60
C ASN A 17 23.77 3.82 11.15
N LEU A 18 24.69 4.37 10.37
CA LEU A 18 24.51 4.61 8.94
C LEU A 18 24.24 3.29 8.20
N LEU A 19 25.05 2.26 8.45
CA LEU A 19 24.90 0.93 7.82
C LEU A 19 23.58 0.26 8.24
N CYS A 20 23.16 0.43 9.50
CA CYS A 20 21.86 -0.03 9.98
C CYS A 20 20.71 0.66 9.21
N CYS A 21 20.78 1.99 9.01
CA CYS A 21 19.79 2.72 8.20
C CYS A 21 19.77 2.20 6.76
N ARG A 22 20.93 1.97 6.15
CA ARG A 22 21.05 1.38 4.80
C ARG A 22 20.33 0.05 4.69
N SER A 23 20.56 -0.87 5.64
CA SER A 23 19.93 -2.19 5.66
C SER A 23 18.42 -2.11 5.83
N LYS A 24 17.93 -1.22 6.70
CA LYS A 24 16.49 -0.98 6.89
C LYS A 24 15.82 -0.44 5.61
N ILE A 25 16.48 0.48 4.91
CA ILE A 25 16.00 1.01 3.62
C ILE A 25 15.87 -0.11 2.58
N LEU A 26 16.92 -0.93 2.44
CA LEU A 26 16.92 -2.03 1.47
C LEU A 26 15.86 -3.08 1.79
N PHE A 27 15.71 -3.42 3.07
CA PHE A 27 14.68 -4.34 3.53
C PHE A 27 13.27 -3.82 3.25
N ALA A 28 12.98 -2.56 3.63
CA ALA A 28 11.69 -1.93 3.37
C ALA A 28 11.37 -1.89 1.87
N TYR A 29 12.37 -1.61 1.03
CA TYR A 29 12.18 -1.64 -0.42
C TYR A 29 11.87 -3.05 -0.95
N ASP A 30 12.53 -4.08 -0.44
CA ASP A 30 12.23 -5.46 -0.84
C ASP A 30 10.82 -5.88 -0.45
N GLN A 31 10.39 -5.54 0.78
CA GLN A 31 9.03 -5.77 1.23
C GLN A 31 8.00 -5.02 0.37
N ALA A 32 8.27 -3.76 0.02
CA ALA A 32 7.42 -3.02 -0.90
C ALA A 32 7.28 -3.72 -2.27
N ARG A 33 8.37 -4.25 -2.83
CA ARG A 33 8.30 -5.02 -4.09
C ARG A 33 7.50 -6.30 -3.92
N TRP A 34 7.57 -6.96 -2.77
CA TRP A 34 6.74 -8.13 -2.47
C TRP A 34 5.25 -7.75 -2.40
N CYS A 35 4.89 -6.70 -1.64
CA CYS A 35 3.52 -6.20 -1.56
C CYS A 35 2.97 -5.87 -2.96
N TYR A 36 3.75 -5.17 -3.79
CA TYR A 36 3.36 -4.86 -5.17
C TYR A 36 3.00 -6.11 -5.98
N ARG A 37 3.82 -7.19 -5.89
CA ARG A 37 3.54 -8.45 -6.59
C ARG A 37 2.25 -9.10 -6.08
N GLN A 38 2.02 -9.11 -4.78
CA GLN A 38 0.78 -9.63 -4.20
C GLN A 38 -0.44 -8.82 -4.65
N THR A 39 -0.37 -7.50 -4.58
CA THR A 39 -1.45 -6.60 -5.04
C THR A 39 -1.74 -6.80 -6.52
N ARG A 40 -0.72 -6.97 -7.38
CA ARG A 40 -0.91 -7.28 -8.81
C ARG A 40 -1.55 -8.65 -9.04
N GLY A 41 -1.18 -9.66 -8.26
CA GLY A 41 -1.81 -10.97 -8.31
C GLY A 41 -3.30 -10.89 -7.95
N LEU A 42 -3.64 -10.19 -6.87
CA LEU A 42 -5.02 -9.96 -6.44
C LEU A 42 -5.80 -9.13 -7.47
N TYR A 43 -5.16 -8.12 -8.08
CA TYR A 43 -5.76 -7.32 -9.16
C TYR A 43 -6.24 -8.21 -10.31
N GLY A 44 -5.39 -9.12 -10.79
CA GLY A 44 -5.73 -10.04 -11.88
C GLY A 44 -6.85 -11.02 -11.51
N LYS A 45 -6.85 -11.53 -10.27
CA LYS A 45 -7.93 -12.40 -9.78
C LYS A 45 -9.27 -11.65 -9.72
N LEU A 46 -9.27 -10.44 -9.16
CA LEU A 46 -10.47 -9.61 -9.08
C LEU A 46 -10.97 -9.20 -10.46
N GLU A 47 -10.06 -8.88 -11.39
CA GLU A 47 -10.39 -8.64 -12.81
C GLU A 47 -11.09 -9.84 -13.46
N GLN A 48 -10.62 -11.06 -13.19
CA GLN A 48 -11.27 -12.28 -13.71
C GLN A 48 -12.67 -12.46 -13.13
N GLU A 49 -12.85 -12.21 -11.83
CA GLU A 49 -14.20 -12.21 -11.21
C GLU A 49 -15.14 -11.22 -11.90
N VAL A 50 -14.60 -10.04 -12.29
CA VAL A 50 -15.36 -9.01 -13.00
C VAL A 50 -15.79 -9.49 -14.39
N LYS A 51 -14.88 -10.14 -15.13
CA LYS A 51 -15.19 -10.69 -16.45
C LYS A 51 -16.30 -11.74 -16.38
N GLY A 52 -16.29 -12.58 -15.34
CA GLY A 52 -17.32 -13.58 -15.09
C GLY A 52 -18.74 -13.03 -14.89
N PHE A 53 -18.92 -11.73 -14.56
CA PHE A 53 -20.27 -11.15 -14.49
C PHE A 53 -20.97 -11.08 -15.86
N LYS A 54 -20.23 -11.04 -16.97
CA LYS A 54 -20.82 -11.07 -18.31
C LYS A 54 -21.40 -12.44 -18.66
N GLU A 55 -20.99 -13.47 -17.93
CA GLU A 55 -21.36 -14.87 -18.14
C GLU A 55 -22.48 -15.32 -17.18
N LEU A 56 -23.04 -14.40 -16.39
CA LEU A 56 -24.14 -14.72 -15.48
C LEU A 56 -25.37 -15.29 -16.23
N PRO A 57 -26.05 -16.31 -15.68
CA PRO A 57 -27.27 -16.88 -16.26
C PRO A 57 -28.35 -15.83 -16.49
N ARG A 58 -29.18 -16.02 -17.51
CA ARG A 58 -30.36 -15.17 -17.72
C ARG A 58 -31.46 -15.44 -16.70
N ASP A 59 -31.48 -16.64 -16.12
CA ASP A 59 -32.42 -17.02 -15.07
C ASP A 59 -32.25 -16.10 -13.84
N PRO A 60 -33.30 -15.38 -13.39
CA PRO A 60 -33.19 -14.41 -12.32
C PRO A 60 -32.75 -14.97 -10.97
N GLU A 61 -33.32 -16.11 -10.55
CA GLU A 61 -33.03 -16.71 -9.24
C GLU A 61 -31.60 -17.24 -9.19
N THR A 62 -31.20 -18.03 -10.19
CA THR A 62 -29.84 -18.57 -10.29
C THR A 62 -28.79 -17.46 -10.35
N ARG A 63 -29.07 -16.39 -11.11
CA ARG A 63 -28.20 -15.22 -11.22
C ARG A 63 -28.08 -14.46 -9.90
N LEU A 64 -29.18 -14.29 -9.16
CA LEU A 64 -29.15 -13.65 -7.84
C LEU A 64 -28.30 -14.46 -6.85
N GLU A 65 -28.43 -15.77 -6.84
CA GLU A 65 -27.61 -16.63 -5.99
C GLU A 65 -26.12 -16.54 -6.35
N GLN A 66 -25.77 -16.50 -7.63
CA GLN A 66 -24.38 -16.30 -8.06
C GLN A 66 -23.83 -14.91 -7.68
N LEU A 67 -24.66 -13.86 -7.68
CA LEU A 67 -24.26 -12.54 -7.20
C LEU A 67 -24.02 -12.53 -5.69
N LYS A 68 -24.88 -13.18 -4.90
CA LYS A 68 -24.68 -13.35 -3.46
C LYS A 68 -23.38 -14.11 -3.17
N GLN A 69 -23.13 -15.18 -3.92
CA GLN A 69 -21.87 -15.94 -3.82
C GLN A 69 -20.66 -15.05 -4.10
N LYS A 70 -20.67 -14.25 -5.18
CA LYS A 70 -19.59 -13.31 -5.47
C LYS A 70 -19.42 -12.24 -4.39
N LEU A 71 -20.51 -11.78 -3.77
CA LEU A 71 -20.47 -10.89 -2.60
C LEU A 71 -19.87 -11.54 -1.35
N THR A 72 -19.79 -12.86 -1.28
CA THR A 72 -19.09 -13.58 -0.21
C THR A 72 -17.62 -13.81 -0.54
N GLU A 73 -17.29 -14.11 -1.80
CA GLU A 73 -15.94 -14.52 -2.21
C GLU A 73 -14.98 -13.36 -2.53
N MET A 74 -15.49 -12.23 -3.00
CA MET A 74 -14.67 -11.09 -3.41
C MET A 74 -14.18 -10.22 -2.25
N PRO A 75 -14.95 -9.95 -1.17
CA PRO A 75 -14.50 -9.07 -0.09
C PRO A 75 -13.19 -9.47 0.61
N PRO A 76 -12.90 -10.77 0.87
CA PRO A 76 -11.60 -11.14 1.42
C PRO A 76 -10.44 -10.72 0.50
N LYS A 77 -10.57 -10.93 -0.81
CA LYS A 77 -9.57 -10.55 -1.82
C LYS A 77 -9.38 -9.03 -1.89
N THR A 78 -10.47 -8.24 -1.83
CA THR A 78 -10.38 -6.77 -1.84
C THR A 78 -9.81 -6.22 -0.53
N PHE A 79 -10.10 -6.86 0.60
CA PHE A 79 -9.50 -6.51 1.89
C PHE A 79 -7.99 -6.77 1.91
N GLU A 80 -7.55 -7.94 1.44
CA GLU A 80 -6.11 -8.25 1.28
C GLU A 80 -5.42 -7.26 0.32
N TYR A 81 -6.10 -6.90 -0.78
CA TYR A 81 -5.62 -5.91 -1.73
C TYR A 81 -5.36 -4.55 -1.07
N ALA A 82 -6.34 -4.08 -0.27
CA ALA A 82 -6.25 -2.85 0.50
C ALA A 82 -5.11 -2.90 1.54
N GLY A 83 -4.95 -4.06 2.20
CA GLY A 83 -3.86 -4.31 3.14
C GLY A 83 -2.50 -4.09 2.49
N HIS A 84 -2.23 -4.74 1.35
CA HIS A 84 -0.95 -4.57 0.66
C HIS A 84 -0.72 -3.15 0.12
N LEU A 85 -1.78 -2.44 -0.28
CA LEU A 85 -1.68 -1.02 -0.66
C LEU A 85 -1.27 -0.13 0.51
N ARG A 86 -1.83 -0.37 1.70
CA ARG A 86 -1.40 0.33 2.92
C ARG A 86 0.05 -0.02 3.24
N ASP A 87 0.43 -1.30 3.21
CA ASP A 87 1.79 -1.74 3.53
C ASP A 87 2.83 -1.12 2.56
N LEU A 88 2.48 -0.91 1.28
CA LEU A 88 3.31 -0.16 0.32
C LEU A 88 3.59 1.28 0.79
N GLU A 89 2.57 2.00 1.28
CA GLU A 89 2.74 3.35 1.83
C GLU A 89 3.59 3.34 3.11
N ASP A 90 3.38 2.34 3.97
CA ASP A 90 4.16 2.17 5.20
C ASP A 90 5.64 1.93 4.89
N HIS A 91 5.95 1.08 3.90
CA HIS A 91 7.32 0.84 3.47
C HIS A 91 7.96 2.06 2.80
N LYS A 92 7.20 2.82 2.00
CA LYS A 92 7.67 4.10 1.45
C LYS A 92 8.02 5.08 2.57
N THR A 93 7.17 5.18 3.59
CA THR A 93 7.41 6.01 4.78
C THR A 93 8.63 5.52 5.56
N ALA A 94 8.80 4.21 5.75
CA ALA A 94 9.96 3.64 6.40
C ALA A 94 11.28 3.96 5.66
N ILE A 95 11.27 3.96 4.32
CA ILE A 95 12.43 4.39 3.51
C ILE A 95 12.73 5.87 3.75
N ALA A 96 11.71 6.73 3.70
CA ALA A 96 11.89 8.17 3.93
C ALA A 96 12.49 8.47 5.32
N THR A 97 11.95 7.85 6.36
CA THR A 97 12.44 7.99 7.75
C THR A 97 13.88 7.50 7.89
N ASN A 98 14.21 6.33 7.36
CA ASN A 98 15.56 5.81 7.45
C ASN A 98 16.55 6.58 6.55
N ALA A 99 16.09 7.20 5.46
CA ALA A 99 16.92 8.10 4.65
C ALA A 99 17.26 9.39 5.41
N ALA A 100 16.31 9.97 6.14
CA ALA A 100 16.59 11.12 7.02
C ALA A 100 17.58 10.77 8.14
N ASN A 101 17.42 9.58 8.75
CA ASN A 101 18.38 9.09 9.73
C ASN A 101 19.76 8.84 9.10
N TYR A 102 19.80 8.26 7.92
CA TYR A 102 21.03 8.04 7.16
C TYR A 102 21.78 9.35 6.91
N ASP A 103 21.08 10.39 6.44
CA ASP A 103 21.64 11.73 6.23
C ASP A 103 22.24 12.31 7.52
N THR A 104 21.56 12.13 8.65
CA THR A 104 22.05 12.56 9.97
C THR A 104 23.38 11.88 10.33
N TRP A 105 23.49 10.56 10.11
CA TRP A 105 24.72 9.83 10.39
C TRP A 105 25.84 10.13 9.39
N LEU A 106 25.49 10.35 8.12
CA LEU A 106 26.43 10.76 7.08
C LEU A 106 27.06 12.12 7.40
N LYS A 107 26.26 13.09 7.89
CA LYS A 107 26.77 14.39 8.36
C LYS A 107 27.77 14.24 9.51
N LYS A 108 27.50 13.36 10.49
CA LYS A 108 28.42 13.08 11.60
C LYS A 108 29.71 12.42 11.15
N ILE A 109 29.67 11.60 10.10
CA ILE A 109 30.88 11.01 9.50
C ILE A 109 31.70 12.11 8.82
N ARG A 110 31.06 12.98 8.04
CA ARG A 110 31.71 14.14 7.38
C ARG A 110 32.43 15.06 8.37
N GLU A 111 31.87 15.29 9.57
CA GLU A 111 32.53 16.06 10.63
C GLU A 111 33.89 15.48 11.05
N SER A 112 34.06 14.16 10.91
CA SER A 112 35.27 13.43 11.28
C SER A 112 36.14 13.05 10.08
N SER A 113 35.71 13.32 8.85
CA SER A 113 36.41 12.93 7.62
C SER A 113 37.56 13.90 7.30
N LEU A 114 38.67 13.34 6.82
CA LEU A 114 39.78 14.11 6.27
C LEU A 114 39.47 14.57 4.85
N LYS A 115 40.17 15.60 4.38
CA LYS A 115 39.95 16.22 3.06
C LYS A 115 40.13 15.23 1.89
N ASP A 116 40.93 14.18 2.10
CA ASP A 116 41.23 13.16 1.09
C ASP A 116 40.35 11.89 1.24
N ASP A 117 39.45 11.84 2.23
CA ASP A 117 38.54 10.72 2.40
C ASP A 117 37.45 10.74 1.31
N ASN A 118 37.39 9.67 0.50
CA ASN A 118 36.30 9.50 -0.45
C ASN A 118 35.13 8.72 0.16
N ILE A 119 34.06 9.44 0.50
CA ILE A 119 32.80 8.86 1.01
C ILE A 119 31.63 8.99 0.02
N GLU A 120 31.90 9.34 -1.25
CA GLU A 120 30.90 9.62 -2.28
C GLU A 120 29.88 8.49 -2.44
N PHE A 121 30.31 7.22 -2.32
CA PHE A 121 29.43 6.06 -2.41
C PHE A 121 28.31 6.03 -1.35
N LEU A 122 28.55 6.62 -0.17
CA LEU A 122 27.53 6.77 0.88
C LEU A 122 26.52 7.86 0.48
N GLU A 123 27.02 8.95 -0.10
CA GLU A 123 26.20 10.06 -0.57
C GLU A 123 25.32 9.64 -1.74
N ASP A 124 25.86 8.87 -2.69
CA ASP A 124 25.13 8.32 -3.83
C ASP A 124 23.99 7.41 -3.42
N PHE A 125 24.20 6.59 -2.38
CA PHE A 125 23.13 5.77 -1.85
C PHE A 125 21.96 6.63 -1.36
N LEU A 126 22.25 7.69 -0.58
CA LEU A 126 21.23 8.62 -0.11
C LEU A 126 20.57 9.38 -1.26
N ASN A 127 21.37 10.03 -2.12
CA ASN A 127 20.94 10.98 -3.12
C ASN A 127 20.22 10.35 -4.30
N GLN A 128 20.64 9.15 -4.70
CA GLN A 128 20.12 8.47 -5.87
C GLN A 128 19.18 7.34 -5.45
N ARG A 129 19.68 6.36 -4.68
CA ARG A 129 18.96 5.09 -4.46
C ARG A 129 17.70 5.28 -3.62
N THR A 130 17.73 6.06 -2.54
CA THR A 130 16.56 6.24 -1.67
C THR A 130 15.42 6.98 -2.38
N LYS A 131 15.74 7.98 -3.21
CA LYS A 131 14.74 8.71 -4.00
C LYS A 131 14.13 7.82 -5.09
N LEU A 132 14.96 7.06 -5.80
CA LEU A 132 14.50 6.09 -6.79
C LEU A 132 13.53 5.07 -6.19
N PHE A 133 13.83 4.54 -5.01
CA PHE A 133 12.95 3.58 -4.33
C PHE A 133 11.60 4.19 -3.95
N GLN A 134 11.59 5.38 -3.36
CA GLN A 134 10.34 6.08 -3.00
C GLN A 134 9.50 6.41 -4.24
N ASN A 135 10.14 6.88 -5.31
CA ASN A 135 9.46 7.18 -6.57
C ASN A 135 8.84 5.93 -7.19
N GLN A 136 9.58 4.81 -7.21
CA GLN A 136 9.05 3.55 -7.73
C GLN A 136 7.83 3.06 -6.94
N ILE A 137 7.87 3.15 -5.61
CA ILE A 137 6.72 2.78 -4.78
C ILE A 137 5.53 3.71 -5.05
N GLN A 138 5.76 5.02 -5.19
CA GLN A 138 4.71 5.98 -5.55
C GLN A 138 4.08 5.66 -6.90
N ILE A 139 4.87 5.32 -7.92
CA ILE A 139 4.36 4.91 -9.24
C ILE A 139 3.48 3.67 -9.10
N ASN A 140 3.93 2.67 -8.34
CA ASN A 140 3.17 1.45 -8.09
C ASN A 140 1.83 1.74 -7.39
N LEU A 141 1.84 2.62 -6.39
CA LEU A 141 0.63 3.07 -5.70
C LEU A 141 -0.33 3.81 -6.63
N ASN A 142 0.17 4.73 -7.46
CA ASN A 142 -0.63 5.48 -8.42
C ASN A 142 -1.30 4.56 -9.44
N TYR A 143 -0.65 3.46 -9.81
CA TYR A 143 -1.20 2.46 -10.72
C TYR A 143 -2.25 1.57 -10.04
N LEU A 144 -2.04 1.17 -8.78
CA LEU A 144 -2.89 0.18 -8.09
C LEU A 144 -4.08 0.78 -7.31
N LYS A 145 -3.96 2.00 -6.78
CA LYS A 145 -5.03 2.66 -6.01
C LYS A 145 -6.35 2.85 -6.79
N PRO A 146 -6.33 3.27 -8.07
CA PRO A 146 -7.57 3.38 -8.85
C PRO A 146 -8.30 2.03 -8.96
N GLY A 147 -7.57 0.92 -9.03
CA GLY A 147 -8.13 -0.44 -9.03
C GLY A 147 -8.93 -0.75 -7.77
N GLN A 148 -8.42 -0.36 -6.59
CA GLN A 148 -9.13 -0.56 -5.32
C GLN A 148 -10.50 0.11 -5.34
N GLN A 149 -10.53 1.39 -5.73
CA GLN A 149 -11.76 2.18 -5.77
C GLN A 149 -12.79 1.56 -6.71
N LEU A 150 -12.35 1.07 -7.87
CA LEU A 150 -13.21 0.39 -8.83
C LEU A 150 -13.85 -0.87 -8.22
N PHE A 151 -13.06 -1.71 -7.55
CA PHE A 151 -13.57 -2.94 -6.94
C PHE A 151 -14.53 -2.65 -5.78
N ASP A 152 -14.24 -1.66 -4.93
CA ASP A 152 -15.11 -1.27 -3.82
C ASP A 152 -16.46 -0.75 -4.33
N GLN A 153 -16.46 0.04 -5.40
CA GLN A 153 -17.68 0.57 -6.01
C GLN A 153 -18.52 -0.49 -6.71
N MET A 154 -17.86 -1.44 -7.38
CA MET A 154 -18.53 -2.60 -7.93
C MET A 154 -19.21 -3.40 -6.83
N LEU A 155 -18.52 -3.72 -5.73
CA LEU A 155 -19.11 -4.46 -4.61
C LEU A 155 -20.29 -3.70 -4.00
N GLY A 156 -20.17 -2.38 -3.84
CA GLY A 156 -21.27 -1.53 -3.40
C GLY A 156 -22.47 -1.55 -4.35
N SER A 157 -22.22 -1.54 -5.67
CA SER A 157 -23.28 -1.63 -6.69
C SER A 157 -23.99 -2.98 -6.66
N ILE A 158 -23.24 -4.09 -6.56
CA ILE A 158 -23.81 -5.44 -6.48
C ILE A 158 -24.62 -5.60 -5.19
N ARG A 159 -24.10 -5.10 -4.05
CA ARG A 159 -24.85 -5.11 -2.79
C ARG A 159 -26.17 -4.33 -2.91
N GLY A 160 -26.13 -3.15 -3.50
CA GLY A 160 -27.34 -2.35 -3.78
C GLY A 160 -28.28 -2.91 -4.85
N ILE A 161 -27.87 -3.95 -5.59
CA ILE A 161 -28.75 -4.74 -6.46
C ILE A 161 -29.40 -5.85 -5.63
N VAL A 162 -28.61 -6.60 -4.86
CA VAL A 162 -29.08 -7.73 -4.02
C VAL A 162 -30.05 -7.28 -2.91
N GLU A 163 -29.90 -6.06 -2.40
CA GLU A 163 -30.76 -5.51 -1.33
C GLU A 163 -32.09 -4.90 -1.86
N THR A 164 -32.31 -4.83 -3.17
CA THR A 164 -33.53 -4.21 -3.76
C THR A 164 -34.59 -5.22 -4.18
N GLU A 165 -35.84 -4.77 -4.32
CA GLU A 165 -36.96 -5.59 -4.78
C GLU A 165 -36.71 -6.23 -6.16
N GLN A 166 -37.14 -7.48 -6.32
CA GLN A 166 -36.80 -8.40 -7.42
C GLN A 166 -37.04 -7.80 -8.83
N ALA A 167 -38.13 -7.04 -9.03
CA ALA A 167 -38.45 -6.42 -10.33
C ALA A 167 -37.55 -5.21 -10.67
N GLN A 168 -37.04 -4.49 -9.67
CA GLN A 168 -36.09 -3.39 -9.88
C GLN A 168 -34.65 -3.90 -9.99
N GLN A 169 -34.36 -4.98 -9.27
CA GLN A 169 -33.08 -5.68 -9.28
C GLN A 169 -32.65 -6.10 -10.69
N GLU A 170 -33.53 -6.77 -11.45
CA GLU A 170 -33.22 -7.27 -12.79
C GLU A 170 -32.81 -6.17 -13.76
N LYS A 171 -33.63 -5.10 -13.86
CA LYS A 171 -33.37 -3.96 -14.76
C LYS A 171 -32.09 -3.21 -14.38
N ARG A 172 -31.80 -3.08 -13.08
CA ARG A 172 -30.59 -2.41 -12.59
C ARG A 172 -29.35 -3.25 -12.89
N LEU A 173 -29.45 -4.57 -12.74
CA LEU A 173 -28.38 -5.51 -12.99
C LEU A 173 -28.03 -5.62 -14.49
N GLU A 174 -29.02 -5.70 -15.37
CA GLU A 174 -28.77 -5.76 -16.82
C GLU A 174 -28.06 -4.51 -17.33
N ARG A 175 -28.47 -3.33 -16.85
CA ARG A 175 -27.77 -2.06 -17.14
C ARG A 175 -26.34 -2.08 -16.60
N TRP A 176 -26.14 -2.60 -15.39
CA TRP A 176 -24.82 -2.70 -14.79
C TRP A 176 -23.89 -3.65 -15.58
N ILE A 177 -24.37 -4.85 -15.96
CA ILE A 177 -23.64 -5.81 -16.79
C ILE A 177 -23.33 -5.21 -18.16
N ALA A 178 -24.27 -4.50 -18.79
CA ALA A 178 -24.04 -3.85 -20.08
C ALA A 178 -22.95 -2.76 -20.01
N LEU A 179 -22.88 -1.99 -18.91
CA LEU A 179 -21.87 -0.93 -18.71
C LEU A 179 -20.48 -1.51 -18.42
N VAL A 180 -20.38 -2.52 -17.55
CA VAL A 180 -19.14 -3.28 -17.35
C VAL A 180 -18.76 -4.05 -18.63
N GLY A 181 -19.78 -4.42 -19.40
CA GLY A 181 -19.78 -5.03 -20.73
C GLY A 181 -19.08 -4.21 -21.81
N THR A 182 -19.46 -2.93 -21.93
CA THR A 182 -19.20 -2.09 -23.11
C THR A 182 -18.07 -1.07 -22.94
N GLY A 183 -17.58 -0.77 -21.73
CA GLY A 183 -16.57 0.30 -21.57
C GLY A 183 -15.56 0.21 -20.43
N LEU A 184 -15.59 -0.81 -19.57
CA LEU A 184 -14.84 -0.78 -18.28
C LEU A 184 -13.69 -1.80 -18.15
N MET A 185 -13.25 -2.43 -19.25
CA MET A 185 -12.06 -3.29 -19.23
C MET A 185 -10.80 -2.52 -19.63
N PHE A 186 -9.94 -2.19 -18.67
CA PHE A 186 -8.47 -2.13 -18.80
C PHE A 186 -7.89 -1.47 -20.05
N SER A 187 -7.99 -0.14 -20.21
CA SER A 187 -6.97 0.56 -20.99
C SER A 187 -5.91 1.10 -20.05
N SER A 188 -4.67 0.75 -20.37
CA SER A 188 -3.45 1.39 -19.93
C SER A 188 -3.56 2.92 -20.05
N ILE A 189 -4.00 3.62 -19.00
CA ILE A 189 -3.78 5.07 -18.92
C ILE A 189 -2.58 5.29 -18.02
N SER A 190 -1.42 5.26 -18.68
CA SER A 190 -0.25 6.02 -18.33
C SER A 190 -0.65 7.48 -18.02
N SER A 191 -0.38 7.93 -16.80
CA SER A 191 -0.05 9.30 -16.35
C SER A 191 -0.81 10.55 -16.85
N GLN A 192 -1.80 10.49 -17.74
CA GLN A 192 -2.39 11.68 -18.35
C GLN A 192 -3.92 11.58 -18.43
N ALA A 193 -4.58 11.85 -17.31
CA ALA A 193 -5.89 12.52 -17.23
C ALA A 193 -6.31 12.55 -15.76
N ALA A 194 -6.09 13.69 -15.10
CA ALA A 194 -6.87 14.02 -13.92
C ALA A 194 -8.33 14.23 -14.38
N GLY A 195 -9.27 13.41 -13.91
CA GLY A 195 -10.67 13.63 -14.25
C GLY A 195 -11.59 12.44 -14.04
N LYS A 196 -11.87 12.14 -12.76
CA LYS A 196 -13.12 11.57 -12.24
C LYS A 196 -14.02 10.72 -13.18
N PRO A 197 -13.55 9.62 -13.79
CA PRO A 197 -14.41 8.80 -14.66
C PRO A 197 -15.53 8.13 -13.85
N VAL A 198 -15.16 7.73 -12.63
CA VAL A 198 -15.98 7.06 -11.65
C VAL A 198 -17.20 7.88 -11.17
N GLU A 199 -17.04 9.18 -10.89
CA GLU A 199 -18.16 10.03 -10.43
C GLU A 199 -19.22 10.21 -11.53
N SER A 200 -18.79 10.35 -12.79
CA SER A 200 -19.71 10.48 -13.93
C SER A 200 -20.58 9.23 -14.11
N ILE A 201 -20.01 8.05 -13.83
CA ILE A 201 -20.71 6.76 -13.89
C ILE A 201 -21.70 6.62 -12.74
N ILE A 202 -21.31 6.99 -11.51
CA ILE A 202 -22.20 6.96 -10.34
C ILE A 202 -23.38 7.93 -10.50
N ALA A 203 -23.14 9.12 -11.03
CA ALA A 203 -24.20 10.09 -11.34
C ALA A 203 -25.19 9.57 -12.39
N GLN A 204 -24.72 8.75 -13.34
CA GLN A 204 -25.57 8.11 -14.35
C GLN A 204 -26.37 6.93 -13.77
N LEU A 205 -25.83 6.23 -12.76
CA LEU A 205 -26.46 5.09 -12.09
C LEU A 205 -27.56 5.52 -11.09
N TYR A 206 -27.40 6.67 -10.42
CA TYR A 206 -28.28 7.13 -9.34
C TYR A 206 -28.67 8.61 -9.46
N PRO A 207 -29.47 9.01 -10.46
CA PRO A 207 -29.75 10.42 -10.77
C PRO A 207 -30.54 11.19 -9.68
N LYS A 208 -31.11 10.49 -8.68
CA LYS A 208 -31.93 11.09 -7.61
C LYS A 208 -31.28 11.12 -6.24
N GLN A 209 -30.08 10.57 -6.07
CA GLN A 209 -29.40 10.55 -4.77
C GLN A 209 -28.27 11.56 -4.78
N SER A 210 -28.40 12.64 -4.00
CA SER A 210 -27.28 13.56 -3.81
C SER A 210 -26.18 12.85 -3.03
N LEU A 211 -25.10 12.48 -3.71
CA LEU A 211 -23.86 12.19 -3.04
C LEU A 211 -23.33 13.52 -2.50
N ASN A 212 -23.63 13.83 -1.24
CA ASN A 212 -22.69 14.59 -0.44
C ASN A 212 -21.47 13.69 -0.24
N CYS A 213 -20.63 13.58 -1.29
CA CYS A 213 -19.26 13.17 -1.10
C CYS A 213 -18.69 14.13 -0.05
N PRO A 214 -18.07 13.64 1.04
CA PRO A 214 -17.25 14.51 1.84
C PRO A 214 -16.26 15.13 0.86
N LYS A 215 -16.29 16.47 0.70
CA LYS A 215 -15.16 17.16 0.09
C LYS A 215 -13.96 16.61 0.82
N ALA A 216 -12.98 16.07 0.09
CA ALA A 216 -11.75 15.58 0.66
C ALA A 216 -11.13 16.73 1.47
N GLY A 217 -11.49 16.76 2.75
CA GLY A 217 -10.92 17.66 3.71
C GLY A 217 -9.50 17.20 3.84
N PHE A 218 -8.58 18.15 3.70
CA PHE A 218 -7.29 18.02 4.35
C PHE A 218 -7.57 17.86 5.85
N THR A 219 -7.75 16.61 6.32
CA THR A 219 -7.71 16.28 7.73
C THR A 219 -6.35 15.64 7.99
N PRO A 220 -5.54 16.18 8.92
CA PRO A 220 -4.22 15.64 9.19
C PRO A 220 -4.33 14.22 9.73
N CYS A 221 -3.53 13.30 9.17
CA CYS A 221 -3.42 11.90 9.60
C CYS A 221 -2.72 11.75 10.97
N LEU A 222 -3.09 12.55 11.97
CA LEU A 222 -2.49 12.57 13.30
C LEU A 222 -3.35 11.92 14.39
N THR A 223 -4.25 11.01 14.01
CA THR A 223 -4.87 10.07 14.94
C THR A 223 -4.56 8.63 14.54
N TYR A 224 -3.28 8.36 14.24
CA TYR A 224 -2.77 6.99 14.27
C TYR A 224 -2.83 6.49 15.71
N SER A 225 -3.73 5.53 15.92
CA SER A 225 -4.06 4.96 17.21
C SER A 225 -2.81 4.52 17.97
N VAL A 226 -2.68 4.99 19.21
CA VAL A 226 -1.67 4.57 20.19
C VAL A 226 -1.57 3.03 20.27
N VAL A 227 -2.66 2.32 19.96
CA VAL A 227 -2.74 0.86 19.89
C VAL A 227 -1.79 0.26 18.84
N PHE A 228 -1.58 0.92 17.69
CA PHE A 228 -0.71 0.40 16.63
C PHE A 228 0.78 0.54 17.00
N VAL A 229 1.14 1.65 17.66
CA VAL A 229 2.49 1.85 18.22
C VAL A 229 2.74 0.87 19.37
N LEU A 230 1.77 0.68 20.25
CA LEU A 230 1.87 -0.29 21.35
C LEU A 230 1.97 -1.74 20.85
N PHE A 231 1.29 -2.09 19.76
CA PHE A 231 1.41 -3.41 19.13
C PHE A 231 2.84 -3.66 18.63
N HIS A 232 3.43 -2.72 17.90
CA HIS A 232 4.80 -2.87 17.40
C HIS A 232 5.86 -2.85 18.50
N VAL A 233 5.68 -2.02 19.53
CA VAL A 233 6.56 -2.04 20.73
C VAL A 233 6.43 -3.37 21.48
N GLY A 234 5.22 -3.91 21.60
CA GLY A 234 4.97 -5.22 22.23
C GLY A 234 5.63 -6.38 21.49
N VAL A 235 5.50 -6.43 20.16
CA VAL A 235 6.18 -7.45 19.33
C VAL A 235 7.70 -7.34 19.46
N GLY A 236 8.25 -6.12 19.49
CA GLY A 236 9.68 -5.88 19.70
C GLY A 236 10.18 -6.38 21.06
N ALA A 237 9.42 -6.13 22.14
CA ALA A 237 9.77 -6.58 23.49
C ALA A 237 9.75 -8.11 23.64
N ILE A 238 8.78 -8.79 23.01
CA ILE A 238 8.69 -10.26 23.02
C ILE A 238 9.87 -10.87 22.27
N ALA A 239 10.22 -10.34 21.10
CA ALA A 239 11.38 -10.81 20.34
C ALA A 239 12.69 -10.63 21.12
N ALA A 240 12.88 -9.48 21.79
CA ALA A 240 14.05 -9.24 22.63
C ALA A 240 14.15 -10.21 23.82
N LEU A 241 13.03 -10.53 24.47
CA LEU A 241 12.96 -11.49 25.57
C LEU A 241 13.32 -12.92 25.13
N ILE A 242 12.87 -13.33 23.95
CA ILE A 242 13.21 -14.63 23.36
C ILE A 242 14.71 -14.71 23.09
N VAL A 243 15.28 -13.69 22.45
CA VAL A 243 16.72 -13.62 22.15
C VAL A 243 17.55 -13.61 23.44
N TYR A 244 17.18 -12.81 24.44
CA TYR A 244 17.85 -12.78 25.74
C TYR A 244 17.86 -14.15 26.42
N ARG A 245 16.73 -14.87 26.43
CA ARG A 245 16.64 -16.23 27.01
C ARG A 245 17.48 -17.26 26.27
N ILE A 246 17.60 -17.15 24.94
CA ILE A 246 18.44 -18.04 24.14
C ILE A 246 19.93 -17.81 24.44
N ILE A 247 20.34 -16.54 24.54
CA ILE A 247 21.73 -16.17 24.86
C ILE A 247 22.08 -16.65 26.27
N ASN A 248 21.21 -16.42 27.26
CA ASN A 248 21.51 -16.74 28.65
C ASN A 248 21.40 -18.24 28.98
N ARG A 249 20.74 -19.05 28.12
CA ARG A 249 20.77 -20.53 28.21
C ARG A 249 22.04 -21.15 27.64
N ARG A 250 22.76 -20.45 26.76
CA ARG A 250 24.05 -20.90 26.21
C ARG A 250 25.26 -20.48 27.05
N SER A 251 25.04 -19.68 28.09
CA SER A 251 26.08 -19.20 29.01
C SER A 251 26.14 -19.98 30.33
N LYS A 252 25.50 -21.15 30.40
CA LYS A 252 25.61 -22.14 31.48
C LYS A 252 26.16 -23.45 30.92
#